data_AF-A0A9E3WQF6-F1
#
_entry.id   AF-A0A9E3WQF6-F1
#
_cell.length_a   1.000
_cell.length_b   1.000
_cell.length_c   1.000
_cell.angle_alpha   90.00
_cell.angle_beta   90.00
_cell.angle_gamma   90.00
#
_symmetry.space_group_name_H-M   'P 1'
#
loop_
_entity.id
_entity.type
_entity.pdbx_description
1 polymer ?
#
loop_
_entity_poly.entity_id
_entity_poly.type
_entity_poly.pdbx_seq_one_letter_code
_entity_poly.pdbx_strand_id
1 'polypeptide(L)'
;MAWAYWQHREMVAPNSRNPKSQRPPPARNYLSRREQLRLLLLVGTLMLILVAMFEARKPERWFWLTGRPGAAEDPAIAGDPTEQLDTHLQRTRTAGVLDMPGAIVVSAPGWKPADALDDEARARRNAEKDFWHKQLDALPWEQRRLVATVLKSVRDDAALSPAQQELWQATTAALDANWESSITQATDTVTVNRELSDEDRATWLLILHDLERDWHDALHDALVAAGQPKSLTAAQREEVMRFMQLYDEMGLEAIRDDTLLSRPAEIDAWFRLLENLQDAPADEFDAADVQLVGFRQLFKQPEEYRGRLVRVRGEVLDAYPIGAPRNNLGIERYHVFVMIPAGGPASPLMVYALEVPENFPVPAHTGALRPEKPLIREPVEVTGYFYKRYAYQGHPDAQGVKETWVAPLILARRPNWTPKADDTFQLPDWRLFALAVLGAAALGVGVAVWVFRQGSTPGVEDYSPAARVRGSDLKSLGDAPIAPSTVESLNELSQSQSDGESPPPEEHP
;
A
#
# COMPACT_ATOMS: atom_id res chain seq x y z
N MET A 1 -51.86 51.95 -53.39
CA MET A 1 -52.71 53.09 -53.82
C MET A 1 -53.42 53.66 -52.62
N ALA A 2 -52.80 54.64 -51.97
CA ALA A 2 -53.31 55.61 -50.99
C ALA A 2 -52.06 56.48 -50.67
N TRP A 3 -51.82 57.69 -51.20
CA TRP A 3 -52.66 58.90 -51.31
C TRP A 3 -53.52 59.07 -50.06
N ALA A 4 -53.48 60.15 -49.29
CA ALA A 4 -52.76 61.41 -49.24
C ALA A 4 -53.43 62.10 -48.04
N TYR A 5 -52.72 62.69 -47.07
CA TYR A 5 -53.25 63.79 -46.24
C TYR A 5 -52.16 64.31 -45.28
N TRP A 6 -51.42 65.34 -45.67
CA TRP A 6 -51.34 66.62 -44.96
C TRP A 6 -50.25 67.52 -45.57
N GLN A 7 -50.70 68.43 -46.43
CA GLN A 7 -49.93 69.50 -47.03
C GLN A 7 -50.71 70.80 -46.78
N HIS A 8 -50.18 71.67 -45.90
CA HIS A 8 -50.16 73.14 -46.01
C HIS A 8 -50.15 73.84 -44.64
N ARG A 9 -49.06 74.54 -44.32
CA ARG A 9 -48.99 76.03 -44.31
C ARG A 9 -47.60 76.51 -43.87
N GLU A 10 -46.90 77.16 -44.79
CA GLU A 10 -46.53 78.61 -44.76
C GLU A 10 -45.23 78.89 -43.98
N MET A 11 -44.11 79.00 -44.68
CA MET A 11 -43.51 80.26 -45.16
C MET A 11 -43.04 81.20 -44.05
N VAL A 12 -41.80 81.01 -43.60
CA VAL A 12 -40.96 82.06 -43.01
C VAL A 12 -39.56 81.97 -43.65
N ALA A 13 -39.04 83.14 -44.01
CA ALA A 13 -37.86 83.41 -44.84
C ALA A 13 -36.50 82.96 -44.23
N PRO A 14 -35.40 82.98 -45.00
CA PRO A 14 -34.22 82.17 -44.76
C PRO A 14 -33.25 82.81 -43.77
N ASN A 15 -32.77 82.05 -42.79
CA ASN A 15 -31.66 82.47 -41.94
C ASN A 15 -30.42 81.61 -42.23
N SER A 16 -29.44 82.24 -42.88
CA SER A 16 -28.15 81.68 -43.23
C SER A 16 -27.30 81.48 -41.97
N ARG A 17 -27.15 80.22 -41.53
CA ARG A 17 -26.14 79.83 -40.54
C ARG A 17 -25.34 78.62 -41.03
N ASN A 18 -24.13 78.93 -41.46
CA ASN A 18 -22.92 78.11 -41.59
C ASN A 18 -23.04 76.58 -41.42
N PRO A 19 -22.67 75.79 -42.45
CA PRO A 19 -22.38 74.37 -42.27
C PRO A 19 -21.07 74.23 -41.49
N LYS A 20 -21.17 73.96 -40.18
CA LYS A 20 -20.01 73.47 -39.42
C LYS A 20 -19.68 72.07 -39.95
N SER A 21 -18.61 72.02 -40.75
CA SER A 21 -17.90 70.80 -41.14
C SER A 21 -17.66 69.90 -39.92
N GLN A 22 -18.32 68.74 -39.87
CA GLN A 22 -17.92 67.66 -38.96
C GLN A 22 -16.56 67.15 -39.44
N ARG A 23 -15.49 67.60 -38.79
CA ARG A 23 -14.17 66.99 -38.94
C ARG A 23 -14.23 65.58 -38.34
N PRO A 24 -13.64 64.56 -39.00
CA PRO A 24 -13.51 63.24 -38.40
C PRO A 24 -12.74 63.36 -37.08
N PRO A 25 -13.07 62.54 -36.06
CA PRO A 25 -12.33 62.54 -34.81
C PRO A 25 -10.85 62.26 -35.10
N PRO A 26 -9.91 62.94 -34.41
CA PRO A 26 -8.48 62.70 -34.61
C PRO A 26 -8.18 61.23 -34.32
N ALA A 27 -7.34 60.61 -35.16
CA ALA A 27 -6.89 59.24 -34.96
C ALA A 27 -6.33 59.10 -33.53
N ARG A 28 -6.91 58.19 -32.73
CA ARG A 28 -6.43 57.90 -31.38
C ARG A 28 -4.96 57.51 -31.48
N ASN A 29 -4.12 58.24 -30.76
CA ASN A 29 -2.67 58.08 -30.82
C ASN A 29 -2.22 57.05 -29.78
N TYR A 30 -2.40 55.76 -30.13
CA TYR A 30 -2.04 54.59 -29.32
C TYR A 30 -0.55 54.50 -28.96
N LEU A 31 0.28 55.37 -29.55
CA LEU A 31 1.73 55.45 -29.33
C LEU A 31 2.13 56.50 -28.29
N SER A 32 1.18 57.24 -27.70
CA SER A 32 1.52 58.15 -26.61
C SER A 32 1.99 57.36 -25.38
N ARG A 33 3.07 57.83 -24.72
CA ARG A 33 3.65 57.16 -23.53
C ARG A 33 2.61 56.87 -22.44
N ARG A 34 1.58 57.72 -22.31
CA ARG A 34 0.48 57.54 -21.35
C ARG A 34 -0.46 56.40 -21.74
N GLU A 35 -0.74 56.21 -23.03
CA GLU A 35 -1.56 55.09 -23.50
C GLU A 35 -0.79 53.78 -23.50
N GLN A 36 0.51 53.81 -23.83
CA GLN A 36 1.40 52.65 -23.71
C GLN A 36 1.49 52.14 -22.27
N LEU A 37 1.59 53.03 -21.27
CA LEU A 37 1.62 52.65 -19.87
C LEU A 37 0.30 52.01 -19.42
N ARG A 38 -0.84 52.51 -19.91
CA ARG A 38 -2.17 51.94 -19.61
C ARG A 38 -2.34 50.56 -20.23
N LEU A 39 -1.92 50.38 -21.48
CA LEU A 39 -1.94 49.07 -22.16
C LEU A 39 -1.02 48.08 -21.47
N LEU A 40 0.18 48.50 -21.08
CA LEU A 40 1.14 47.66 -20.36
C LEU A 40 0.61 47.23 -18.99
N LEU A 41 -0.06 48.14 -18.26
CA LEU A 41 -0.68 47.81 -16.98
C LEU A 41 -1.84 46.82 -17.15
N LEU A 42 -2.68 46.99 -18.19
CA LEU A 42 -3.79 46.10 -18.47
C LEU A 42 -3.29 44.69 -18.86
N VAL A 43 -2.30 44.60 -19.75
CA VAL A 43 -1.69 43.32 -20.14
C VAL A 43 -0.96 42.67 -18.98
N GLY A 44 -0.24 43.45 -18.16
CA GLY A 44 0.45 42.94 -16.97
C GLY A 44 -0.52 42.37 -15.93
N THR A 45 -1.67 43.02 -15.73
CA THR A 45 -2.72 42.54 -14.82
C THR A 45 -3.33 41.24 -15.34
N LEU A 46 -3.58 41.15 -16.65
CA LEU A 46 -4.10 39.93 -17.28
C LEU A 46 -3.11 38.75 -17.16
N MET A 47 -1.83 38.99 -17.40
CA MET A 47 -0.76 37.99 -17.20
C MET A 47 -0.72 37.50 -15.75
N LEU A 48 -0.83 38.40 -14.77
CA LEU A 48 -0.82 38.03 -13.36
C LEU A 48 -2.03 37.16 -12.96
N ILE A 49 -3.22 37.45 -13.52
CA ILE A 49 -4.42 36.61 -13.31
C ILE A 49 -4.22 35.22 -13.92
N LEU A 50 -3.66 35.12 -15.11
CA LEU A 50 -3.40 33.82 -15.76
C LEU A 50 -2.38 32.99 -14.99
N VAL A 51 -1.32 33.62 -14.47
CA VAL A 51 -0.35 32.95 -13.58
C VAL A 51 -1.01 32.49 -12.30
N ALA A 52 -1.85 33.32 -11.67
CA ALA A 52 -2.59 32.95 -10.46
C ALA A 52 -3.56 31.78 -10.73
N MET A 53 -4.28 31.77 -11.87
CA MET A 53 -5.14 30.65 -12.26
C MET A 53 -4.35 29.38 -12.55
N PHE A 54 -3.19 29.50 -13.21
CA PHE A 54 -2.33 28.36 -13.49
C PHE A 54 -1.76 27.75 -12.21
N GLU A 55 -1.39 28.59 -11.24
CA GLU A 55 -0.85 28.16 -9.97
C GLU A 55 -1.93 27.60 -9.03
N ALA A 56 -3.14 28.16 -9.07
CA ALA A 56 -4.30 27.63 -8.34
C ALA A 56 -4.73 26.24 -8.84
N ARG A 57 -4.41 25.88 -10.09
CA ARG A 57 -4.72 24.57 -10.69
C ARG A 57 -3.85 23.43 -10.15
N LYS A 58 -2.78 23.72 -9.40
CA LYS A 58 -1.92 22.70 -8.77
C LYS A 58 -2.49 22.33 -7.39
N PRO A 59 -3.15 21.16 -7.26
CA PRO A 59 -3.79 20.76 -6.00
C PRO A 59 -2.80 20.64 -4.83
N GLU A 60 -1.53 20.37 -5.14
CA GLU A 60 -0.44 20.21 -4.16
C GLU A 60 -0.18 21.44 -3.28
N ARG A 61 -0.53 22.65 -3.77
CA ARG A 61 -0.27 23.91 -3.04
C ARG A 61 -1.35 24.30 -2.04
N TRP A 62 -2.46 23.56 -2.01
CA TRP A 62 -3.62 23.85 -1.14
C TRP A 62 -3.72 22.93 0.08
N PHE A 63 -2.82 21.94 0.21
CA PHE A 63 -2.85 20.98 1.33
C PHE A 63 -2.68 21.61 2.71
N TRP A 64 -2.03 22.77 2.81
CA TRP A 64 -1.92 23.50 4.07
C TRP A 64 -3.25 24.12 4.54
N LEU A 65 -4.21 24.32 3.63
CA LEU A 65 -5.51 24.93 3.91
C LEU A 65 -6.60 23.88 4.18
N THR A 66 -6.53 22.72 3.52
CA THR A 66 -7.55 21.66 3.61
C THR A 66 -7.14 20.47 4.46
N GLY A 67 -5.88 20.43 4.93
CA GLY A 67 -5.26 19.22 5.45
C GLY A 67 -4.94 18.22 4.33
N ARG A 68 -3.96 17.34 4.55
CA ARG A 68 -3.75 16.17 3.68
C ARG A 68 -4.97 15.25 3.82
N PRO A 69 -5.64 14.85 2.72
CA PRO A 69 -6.66 13.81 2.78
C PRO A 69 -6.01 12.53 3.31
N GLY A 70 -6.46 12.04 4.47
CA GLY A 70 -5.92 10.85 5.15
C GLY A 70 -5.20 11.10 6.47
N ALA A 71 -4.95 12.35 6.87
CA ALA A 71 -4.17 12.68 8.07
C ALA A 71 -4.98 12.67 9.40
N ALA A 72 -5.92 11.73 9.56
CA ALA A 72 -6.32 11.30 10.89
C ALA A 72 -5.39 10.14 11.28
N GLU A 73 -4.12 10.46 11.48
CA GLU A 73 -3.07 9.50 11.86
C GLU A 73 -3.28 9.09 13.31
N ASP A 74 -3.51 7.80 13.54
CA ASP A 74 -3.48 7.22 14.88
C ASP A 74 -2.00 7.12 15.32
N PRO A 75 -1.54 7.85 16.36
CA PRO A 75 -0.14 7.90 16.75
C PRO A 75 0.43 6.55 17.19
N ALA A 76 -0.42 5.54 17.44
CA ALA A 76 0.00 4.18 17.76
C ALA A 76 0.56 3.39 16.55
N ILE A 77 0.27 3.80 15.31
CA ILE A 77 0.64 3.08 14.08
C ILE A 77 1.79 3.78 13.33
N ALA A 78 1.94 5.10 13.54
CA ALA A 78 2.99 5.90 12.94
C ALA A 78 4.37 5.50 13.50
N GLY A 79 5.06 4.62 12.78
CA GLY A 79 6.51 4.42 12.99
C GLY A 79 7.28 5.68 12.56
N ASP A 80 8.51 5.84 13.06
CA ASP A 80 9.38 6.93 12.62
C ASP A 80 9.53 6.88 11.08
N PRO A 81 9.07 7.91 10.34
CA PRO A 81 9.14 7.93 8.88
C PRO A 81 10.57 8.01 8.33
N THR A 82 11.57 8.23 9.20
CA THR A 82 12.99 8.34 8.80
C THR A 82 13.78 7.03 8.91
N GLU A 83 13.25 6.00 9.58
CA GLU A 83 13.93 4.71 9.70
C GLU A 83 13.64 3.82 8.47
N GLN A 84 14.65 3.67 7.61
CA GLN A 84 14.57 2.78 6.46
C GLN A 84 14.60 1.31 6.92
N LEU A 85 13.47 0.62 6.76
CA LEU A 85 13.37 -0.82 6.92
C LEU A 85 13.99 -1.49 5.69
N ASP A 86 15.08 -2.26 5.88
CA ASP A 86 15.63 -3.08 4.80
C ASP A 86 14.67 -4.23 4.48
N THR A 87 13.97 -4.12 3.36
CA THR A 87 13.07 -5.15 2.82
C THR A 87 13.73 -6.01 1.76
N HIS A 88 15.03 -5.84 1.50
CA HIS A 88 15.78 -6.74 0.63
C HIS A 88 16.17 -8.00 1.39
N LEU A 89 15.97 -9.16 0.76
CA LEU A 89 16.54 -10.39 1.28
C LEU A 89 18.03 -10.39 0.94
N GLN A 90 18.88 -9.96 1.89
CA GLN A 90 20.32 -10.04 1.70
C GLN A 90 20.69 -11.52 1.45
N ARG A 91 21.31 -11.80 0.29
CA ARG A 91 21.97 -13.09 0.03
C ARG A 91 23.13 -13.23 1.01
N THR A 92 22.84 -13.56 2.24
CA THR A 92 23.84 -14.18 3.10
C THR A 92 24.21 -15.48 2.38
N ARG A 93 25.47 -15.60 1.94
CA ARG A 93 26.01 -16.88 1.48
C ARG A 93 25.97 -17.85 2.66
N THR A 94 24.83 -18.47 2.92
CA THR A 94 24.78 -19.68 3.72
C THR A 94 25.25 -20.80 2.80
N ALA A 95 26.57 -20.88 2.62
CA ALA A 95 27.21 -22.06 2.11
C ALA A 95 26.97 -23.17 3.13
N GLY A 96 26.18 -24.18 2.76
CA GLY A 96 26.16 -25.47 3.43
C GLY A 96 25.11 -25.66 4.53
N VAL A 97 23.83 -25.72 4.16
CA VAL A 97 22.92 -26.70 4.76
C VAL A 97 22.05 -27.24 3.63
N LEU A 98 22.56 -28.27 2.96
CA LEU A 98 21.73 -29.17 2.17
C LEU A 98 20.92 -29.98 3.17
N ASP A 99 19.63 -29.70 3.24
CA ASP A 99 18.62 -30.50 3.95
C ASP A 99 18.62 -31.90 3.34
N MET A 100 19.30 -32.84 3.99
CA MET A 100 19.33 -34.25 3.60
C MET A 100 18.18 -34.97 4.30
N PRO A 101 17.28 -35.66 3.58
CA PRO A 101 16.25 -36.48 4.21
C PRO A 101 16.91 -37.73 4.81
N GLY A 102 16.74 -37.92 6.13
CA GLY A 102 17.05 -39.19 6.81
C GLY A 102 18.24 -39.21 7.77
N ALA A 103 18.85 -38.08 8.11
CA ALA A 103 19.81 -38.00 9.21
C ALA A 103 19.13 -37.40 10.45
N ILE A 104 18.82 -38.26 11.42
CA ILE A 104 18.42 -37.85 12.77
C ILE A 104 19.64 -37.15 13.40
N VAL A 105 19.62 -35.82 13.40
CA VAL A 105 20.25 -35.09 14.49
C VAL A 105 19.18 -35.00 15.56
N VAL A 106 19.23 -35.90 16.55
CA VAL A 106 18.71 -35.56 17.87
C VAL A 106 19.53 -34.34 18.23
N SER A 107 18.94 -33.15 18.13
CA SER A 107 19.59 -31.95 18.60
C SER A 107 19.70 -32.14 20.11
N ALA A 108 20.83 -32.66 20.59
CA ALA A 108 21.30 -32.34 21.92
C ALA A 108 21.58 -30.84 21.85
N PRO A 109 20.70 -29.98 22.39
CA PRO A 109 20.85 -28.55 22.20
C PRO A 109 22.09 -28.12 22.98
N GLY A 110 22.60 -26.93 22.67
CA GLY A 110 23.23 -26.09 23.68
C GLY A 110 22.22 -25.73 24.77
N TRP A 111 21.68 -26.73 25.46
CA TRP A 111 20.68 -26.64 26.50
C TRP A 111 21.36 -26.13 27.75
N LYS A 112 21.12 -24.86 28.07
CA LYS A 112 21.34 -24.33 29.40
C LYS A 112 20.03 -24.52 30.17
N PRO A 113 20.04 -25.17 31.34
CA PRO A 113 18.85 -25.28 32.16
C PRO A 113 18.54 -23.90 32.75
N ALA A 114 17.30 -23.43 32.57
CA ALA A 114 16.78 -22.26 33.25
C ALA A 114 15.49 -22.69 33.97
N ASP A 115 15.67 -23.03 35.25
CA ASP A 115 14.70 -23.05 36.36
C ASP A 115 13.43 -23.91 36.21
N ALA A 116 13.55 -25.14 36.71
CA ALA A 116 12.55 -26.20 36.71
C ALA A 116 11.42 -25.96 37.71
N LEU A 117 10.19 -25.81 37.20
CA LEU A 117 8.94 -26.44 37.67
C LEU A 117 7.76 -26.10 36.72
N ASP A 118 7.88 -25.06 35.88
CA ASP A 118 7.06 -24.84 34.67
C ASP A 118 7.61 -25.59 33.42
N ASP A 119 8.71 -26.32 33.60
CA ASP A 119 9.53 -26.89 32.53
C ASP A 119 9.09 -28.29 32.10
N GLU A 120 8.55 -29.10 33.02
CA GLU A 120 8.16 -30.47 32.69
C GLU A 120 6.95 -30.51 31.76
N ALA A 121 5.92 -29.71 32.02
CA ALA A 121 4.76 -29.58 31.15
C ALA A 121 5.16 -29.07 29.75
N ARG A 122 6.10 -28.11 29.70
CA ARG A 122 6.65 -27.59 28.45
C ARG A 122 7.49 -28.63 27.71
N ALA A 123 8.33 -29.37 28.42
CA ALA A 123 9.13 -30.47 27.88
C ALA A 123 8.23 -31.57 27.33
N ARG A 124 7.19 -31.97 28.07
CA ARG A 124 6.17 -32.91 27.63
C ARG A 124 5.45 -32.43 26.38
N ARG A 125 4.99 -31.17 26.35
CA ARG A 125 4.31 -30.60 25.18
C ARG A 125 5.22 -30.54 23.95
N ASN A 126 6.49 -30.18 24.13
CA ASN A 126 7.48 -30.19 23.06
C ASN A 126 7.75 -31.62 22.56
N ALA A 127 7.89 -32.58 23.47
CA ALA A 127 8.05 -33.99 23.12
C ALA A 127 6.83 -34.54 22.35
N GLU A 128 5.62 -34.19 22.78
CA GLU A 128 4.37 -34.53 22.09
C GLU A 128 4.38 -33.99 20.65
N LYS A 129 4.72 -32.70 20.45
CA LYS A 129 4.86 -32.10 19.11
C LYS A 129 5.92 -32.78 18.27
N ASP A 130 7.12 -33.02 18.82
CA ASP A 130 8.22 -33.65 18.08
C ASP A 130 7.87 -35.06 17.63
N PHE A 131 7.19 -35.84 18.48
CA PHE A 131 6.68 -37.16 18.13
C PHE A 131 5.68 -37.09 16.99
N TRP A 132 4.70 -36.18 17.08
CA TRP A 132 3.68 -36.03 16.06
C TRP A 132 4.22 -35.50 14.74
N HIS A 133 5.17 -34.57 14.76
CA HIS A 133 5.90 -34.17 13.56
C HIS A 133 6.54 -35.36 12.86
N LYS A 134 7.27 -36.21 13.61
CA LYS A 134 7.88 -37.42 13.08
C LYS A 134 6.84 -38.38 12.50
N GLN A 135 5.71 -38.58 13.19
CA GLN A 135 4.64 -39.45 12.69
C GLN A 135 4.05 -38.94 11.38
N LEU A 136 3.71 -37.66 11.31
CA LEU A 136 3.08 -37.05 10.15
C LEU A 136 4.03 -36.93 8.94
N ASP A 137 5.32 -36.72 9.18
CA ASP A 137 6.34 -36.68 8.13
C ASP A 137 6.67 -38.08 7.57
N ALA A 138 6.45 -39.13 8.36
CA ALA A 138 6.59 -40.51 7.91
C ALA A 138 5.42 -40.98 7.01
N LEU A 139 4.28 -40.26 7.03
CA LEU A 139 3.13 -40.60 6.21
C LEU A 139 3.33 -40.17 4.74
N PRO A 140 2.89 -41.00 3.77
CA PRO A 140 2.70 -40.56 2.40
C PRO A 140 1.80 -39.32 2.31
N TRP A 141 2.08 -38.45 1.33
CA TRP A 141 1.36 -37.19 1.12
C TRP A 141 -0.17 -37.31 1.17
N GLU A 142 -0.76 -38.31 0.51
CA GLU A 142 -2.22 -38.51 0.50
C GLU A 142 -2.77 -38.88 1.88
N GLN A 143 -2.03 -39.67 2.68
CA GLN A 143 -2.42 -40.02 4.05
C GLN A 143 -2.31 -38.81 4.98
N ARG A 144 -1.24 -38.01 4.85
CA ARG A 144 -1.08 -36.75 5.61
C ARG A 144 -2.24 -35.78 5.34
N ARG A 145 -2.64 -35.60 4.07
CA ARG A 145 -3.81 -34.78 3.73
C ARG A 145 -5.13 -35.35 4.26
N LEU A 146 -5.21 -36.68 4.35
CA LEU A 146 -6.38 -37.34 4.90
C LEU A 146 -6.55 -37.02 6.39
N VAL A 147 -5.46 -36.90 7.16
CA VAL A 147 -5.51 -36.46 8.57
C VAL A 147 -6.31 -35.16 8.71
N ALA A 148 -5.91 -34.10 8.00
CA ALA A 148 -6.62 -32.82 8.02
C ALA A 148 -8.10 -32.95 7.59
N THR A 149 -8.38 -33.85 6.65
CA THR A 149 -9.75 -34.11 6.17
C THR A 149 -10.60 -34.81 7.24
N VAL A 150 -10.05 -35.75 8.00
CA VAL A 150 -10.75 -36.43 9.10
C VAL A 150 -10.99 -35.46 10.26
N LEU A 151 -10.00 -34.64 10.62
CA LEU A 151 -10.18 -33.62 11.66
C LEU A 151 -11.30 -32.64 11.29
N LYS A 152 -11.32 -32.18 10.04
CA LYS A 152 -12.43 -31.36 9.52
C LYS A 152 -13.77 -32.10 9.59
N SER A 153 -13.83 -33.36 9.15
CA SER A 153 -15.09 -34.10 9.13
C SER A 153 -15.66 -34.32 10.53
N VAL A 154 -14.81 -34.53 11.53
CA VAL A 154 -15.23 -34.62 12.94
C VAL A 154 -15.80 -33.30 13.44
N ARG A 155 -15.15 -32.17 13.12
CA ARG A 155 -15.64 -30.83 13.51
C ARG A 155 -16.98 -30.49 12.88
N ASP A 156 -17.15 -30.84 11.61
CA ASP A 156 -18.33 -30.51 10.81
C ASP A 156 -19.44 -31.57 10.92
N ASP A 157 -19.27 -32.61 11.76
CA ASP A 157 -20.16 -33.77 11.89
C ASP A 157 -20.47 -34.44 10.52
N ALA A 158 -19.48 -34.45 9.62
CA ALA A 158 -19.57 -34.97 8.26
C ALA A 158 -19.02 -36.41 8.15
N ALA A 159 -19.64 -37.22 7.30
CA ALA A 159 -19.19 -38.58 7.03
C ALA A 159 -18.11 -38.61 5.93
N LEU A 160 -17.06 -39.42 6.14
CA LEU A 160 -16.06 -39.72 5.11
C LEU A 160 -16.66 -40.60 4.01
N SER A 161 -16.20 -40.42 2.76
CA SER A 161 -16.54 -41.32 1.67
C SER A 161 -15.95 -42.73 1.88
N PRO A 162 -16.51 -43.80 1.28
CA PRO A 162 -15.98 -45.16 1.48
C PRO A 162 -14.49 -45.32 1.15
N ALA A 163 -14.00 -44.65 0.10
CA ALA A 163 -12.58 -44.66 -0.27
C ALA A 163 -11.70 -43.95 0.77
N GLN A 164 -12.19 -42.86 1.37
CA GLN A 164 -11.50 -42.17 2.46
C GLN A 164 -11.49 -43.01 3.74
N GLN A 165 -12.57 -43.75 4.04
CA GLN A 165 -12.64 -44.65 5.19
C GLN A 165 -11.60 -45.77 5.08
N GLU A 166 -11.48 -46.40 3.91
CA GLU A 166 -10.47 -47.44 3.64
C GLU A 166 -9.04 -46.88 3.77
N LEU A 167 -8.77 -45.72 3.17
CA LEU A 167 -7.46 -45.07 3.28
C LEU A 167 -7.16 -44.63 4.73
N TRP A 168 -8.17 -44.25 5.50
CA TRP A 168 -8.01 -43.85 6.89
C TRP A 168 -7.65 -45.03 7.77
N GLN A 169 -8.27 -46.19 7.58
CA GLN A 169 -7.88 -47.42 8.29
C GLN A 169 -6.41 -47.78 8.05
N ALA A 170 -5.94 -47.65 6.81
CA ALA A 170 -4.52 -47.84 6.50
C ALA A 170 -3.64 -46.74 7.14
N THR A 171 -4.13 -45.51 7.24
CA THR A 171 -3.42 -44.38 7.86
C THR A 171 -3.28 -44.55 9.36
N THR A 172 -4.35 -44.93 10.08
CA THR A 172 -4.29 -45.17 11.53
C THR A 172 -3.41 -46.36 11.87
N ALA A 173 -3.44 -47.44 11.08
CA ALA A 173 -2.54 -48.57 11.25
C ALA A 173 -1.05 -48.18 11.03
N ALA A 174 -0.77 -47.29 10.07
CA ALA A 174 0.57 -46.77 9.85
C ALA A 174 1.04 -45.85 10.99
N LEU A 175 0.15 -44.99 11.50
CA LEU A 175 0.42 -44.14 12.66
C LEU A 175 0.76 -44.99 13.90
N ASP A 176 -0.02 -46.04 14.15
CA ASP A 176 0.18 -46.94 15.29
C ASP A 176 1.54 -47.66 15.23
N ALA A 177 1.85 -48.28 14.09
CA ALA A 177 3.14 -48.95 13.89
C ALA A 177 4.34 -47.98 13.97
N ASN A 178 4.20 -46.76 13.44
CA ASN A 178 5.26 -45.75 13.52
C ASN A 178 5.42 -45.20 14.95
N TRP A 179 4.33 -45.12 15.72
CA TRP A 179 4.32 -44.70 17.11
C TRP A 179 5.06 -45.70 17.99
N GLU A 180 4.70 -46.98 17.94
CA GLU A 180 5.36 -48.07 18.68
C GLU A 180 6.88 -48.13 18.40
N SER A 181 7.26 -48.01 17.13
CA SER A 181 8.66 -47.97 16.71
C SER A 181 9.39 -46.74 17.26
N SER A 182 8.74 -45.57 17.22
CA SER A 182 9.32 -44.31 17.70
C SER A 182 9.48 -44.25 19.20
N ILE A 183 8.50 -44.75 19.97
CA ILE A 183 8.56 -44.76 21.44
C ILE A 183 9.63 -45.72 21.94
N THR A 184 9.77 -46.89 21.29
CA THR A 184 10.83 -47.86 21.59
C THR A 184 12.21 -47.24 21.34
N GLN A 185 12.41 -46.64 20.16
CA GLN A 185 13.67 -45.99 19.83
C GLN A 185 14.03 -44.84 20.79
N ALA A 186 13.06 -44.03 21.17
CA ALA A 186 13.27 -42.93 22.12
C ALA A 186 13.63 -43.45 23.51
N THR A 187 12.92 -44.47 24.00
CA THR A 187 13.17 -45.11 25.30
C THR A 187 14.57 -45.72 25.35
N ASP A 188 14.98 -46.44 24.30
CA ASP A 188 16.33 -47.00 24.19
C ASP A 188 17.38 -45.88 24.21
N THR A 189 17.16 -44.81 23.45
CA THR A 189 18.07 -43.66 23.36
C THR A 189 18.27 -42.98 24.72
N VAL A 190 17.18 -42.70 25.45
CA VAL A 190 17.25 -42.10 26.80
C VAL A 190 17.95 -43.05 27.78
N THR A 191 17.69 -44.35 27.67
CA THR A 191 18.25 -45.38 28.55
C THR A 191 19.76 -45.56 28.35
N VAL A 192 20.26 -45.48 27.12
CA VAL A 192 21.70 -45.68 26.83
C VAL A 192 22.52 -44.40 26.90
N ASN A 193 21.88 -43.22 26.85
CA ASN A 193 22.58 -41.94 26.88
C ASN A 193 23.28 -41.73 28.23
N ARG A 194 24.61 -41.61 28.21
CA ARG A 194 25.45 -41.39 29.41
C ARG A 194 25.65 -39.92 29.77
N GLU A 195 25.23 -39.01 28.90
CA GLU A 195 25.34 -37.57 29.10
C GLU A 195 24.17 -37.01 29.92
N LEU A 196 23.03 -37.73 29.96
CA LEU A 196 21.89 -37.39 30.80
C LEU A 196 22.15 -37.73 32.27
N SER A 197 21.80 -36.79 33.15
CA SER A 197 21.74 -37.06 34.58
C SER A 197 20.69 -38.13 34.90
N ASP A 198 20.81 -38.78 36.06
CA ASP A 198 19.84 -39.81 36.48
C ASP A 198 18.44 -39.22 36.68
N GLU A 199 18.36 -37.95 37.13
CA GLU A 199 17.11 -37.21 37.29
C GLU A 199 16.46 -36.91 35.94
N ASP A 200 17.20 -36.32 35.00
CA ASP A 200 16.69 -36.02 33.65
C ASP A 200 16.24 -37.28 32.93
N ARG A 201 17.02 -38.37 33.06
CA ARG A 201 16.67 -39.68 32.51
C ARG A 201 15.34 -40.18 33.07
N ALA A 202 15.13 -40.10 34.38
CA ALA A 202 13.88 -40.50 35.00
C ALA A 202 12.70 -39.66 34.49
N THR A 203 12.85 -38.34 34.40
CA THR A 203 11.84 -37.42 33.85
C THR A 203 11.50 -37.76 32.40
N TRP A 204 12.49 -37.99 31.54
CA TRP A 204 12.25 -38.34 30.15
C TRP A 204 11.54 -39.69 29.99
N LEU A 205 11.90 -40.69 30.80
CA LEU A 205 11.21 -41.97 30.78
C LEU A 205 9.75 -41.85 31.24
N LEU A 206 9.46 -40.99 32.21
CA LEU A 206 8.08 -40.66 32.61
C LEU A 206 7.30 -39.99 31.47
N ILE A 207 7.89 -38.98 30.82
CA ILE A 207 7.27 -38.30 29.66
C ILE A 207 6.96 -39.31 28.55
N LEU A 208 7.91 -40.20 28.20
CA LEU A 208 7.70 -41.20 27.16
C LEU A 208 6.59 -42.20 27.54
N HIS A 209 6.57 -42.65 28.79
CA HIS A 209 5.50 -43.53 29.28
C HIS A 209 4.12 -42.86 29.23
N ASP A 210 4.02 -41.58 29.62
CA ASP A 210 2.78 -40.82 29.54
C ASP A 210 2.32 -40.60 28.10
N LEU A 211 3.24 -40.35 27.16
CA LEU A 211 2.92 -40.24 25.74
C LEU A 211 2.40 -41.56 25.17
N GLU A 212 3.06 -42.68 25.52
CA GLU A 212 2.62 -44.02 25.12
C GLU A 212 1.21 -44.33 25.62
N ARG A 213 0.93 -43.99 26.88
CA ARG A 213 -0.39 -44.15 27.48
C ARG A 213 -1.44 -43.28 26.79
N ASP A 214 -1.17 -41.98 26.62
CA ASP A 214 -2.11 -41.04 25.96
C ASP A 214 -2.48 -41.50 24.54
N TRP A 215 -1.54 -42.08 23.80
CA TRP A 215 -1.80 -42.67 22.49
C TRP A 215 -2.76 -43.86 22.58
N HIS A 216 -2.39 -44.92 23.31
CA HIS A 216 -3.11 -46.19 23.29
C HIS A 216 -4.45 -46.13 24.04
N ASP A 217 -4.51 -45.43 25.17
CA ASP A 217 -5.68 -45.44 26.05
C ASP A 217 -6.80 -44.52 25.55
N ALA A 218 -6.48 -43.54 24.70
CA ALA A 218 -7.40 -42.46 24.36
C ALA A 218 -7.37 -42.09 22.87
N LEU A 219 -6.24 -41.57 22.38
CA LEU A 219 -6.22 -40.90 21.08
C LEU A 219 -6.31 -41.88 19.89
N HIS A 220 -5.64 -43.04 19.97
CA HIS A 220 -5.70 -44.06 18.92
C HIS A 220 -7.15 -44.50 18.65
N ASP A 221 -7.86 -44.91 19.71
CA ASP A 221 -9.25 -45.35 19.62
C ASP A 221 -10.18 -44.24 19.11
N ALA A 222 -9.93 -43.00 19.52
CA ALA A 222 -10.69 -41.85 19.05
C ALA A 222 -10.47 -41.59 17.55
N LEU A 223 -9.23 -41.69 17.06
CA LEU A 223 -8.89 -41.53 15.65
C LEU A 223 -9.43 -42.68 14.80
N VAL A 224 -9.35 -43.94 15.27
CA VAL A 224 -9.97 -45.08 14.57
C VAL A 224 -11.48 -44.88 14.45
N ALA A 225 -12.13 -44.45 15.54
CA ALA A 225 -13.57 -44.17 15.53
C ALA A 225 -13.94 -42.99 14.61
N ALA A 226 -13.08 -41.98 14.48
CA ALA A 226 -13.31 -40.81 13.61
C ALA A 226 -13.43 -41.17 12.13
N GLY A 227 -12.85 -42.31 11.72
CA GLY A 227 -12.98 -42.85 10.38
C GLY A 227 -14.24 -43.64 10.09
N GLN A 228 -15.04 -43.94 11.11
CA GLN A 228 -16.21 -44.82 10.98
C GLN A 228 -17.47 -44.02 10.68
N PRO A 229 -18.49 -44.63 10.05
CA PRO A 229 -19.78 -43.98 9.80
C PRO A 229 -20.59 -43.70 11.08
N LYS A 230 -20.11 -44.15 12.25
CA LYS A 230 -20.77 -43.98 13.53
C LYS A 230 -20.32 -42.68 14.19
N SER A 231 -21.26 -41.97 14.83
CA SER A 231 -20.93 -40.78 15.63
C SER A 231 -19.97 -41.12 16.77
N LEU A 232 -18.98 -40.24 16.96
CA LEU A 232 -18.05 -40.28 18.09
C LEU A 232 -18.77 -40.12 19.43
N THR A 233 -18.26 -40.80 20.46
CA THR A 233 -18.65 -40.48 21.85
C THR A 233 -18.11 -39.10 22.24
N ALA A 234 -18.66 -38.50 23.30
CA ALA A 234 -18.19 -37.19 23.79
C ALA A 234 -16.69 -37.20 24.15
N ALA A 235 -16.22 -38.26 24.83
CA ALA A 235 -14.82 -38.42 25.19
C ALA A 235 -13.92 -38.56 23.94
N GLN A 236 -14.29 -39.40 22.97
CA GLN A 236 -13.53 -39.52 21.72
C GLN A 236 -13.48 -38.20 20.94
N ARG A 237 -14.59 -37.45 20.92
CA ARG A 237 -14.63 -36.13 20.28
C ARG A 237 -13.67 -35.16 20.97
N GLU A 238 -13.65 -35.13 22.31
CA GLU A 238 -12.74 -34.31 23.08
C GLU A 238 -11.26 -34.61 22.74
N GLU A 239 -10.89 -35.88 22.66
CA GLU A 239 -9.52 -36.29 22.30
C GLU A 239 -9.14 -35.90 20.86
N VAL A 240 -10.04 -36.09 19.89
CA VAL A 240 -9.80 -35.64 18.51
C VAL A 240 -9.64 -34.12 18.45
N MET A 241 -10.43 -33.37 19.24
CA MET A 241 -10.32 -31.92 19.31
C MET A 241 -9.01 -31.47 19.98
N ARG A 242 -8.54 -32.16 21.01
CA ARG A 242 -7.22 -31.93 21.63
C ARG A 242 -6.09 -32.17 20.63
N PHE A 243 -6.17 -33.25 19.86
CA PHE A 243 -5.20 -33.53 18.80
C PHE A 243 -5.27 -32.49 17.67
N MET A 244 -6.46 -32.01 17.31
CA MET A 244 -6.61 -30.92 16.32
C MET A 244 -5.92 -29.63 16.79
N GLN A 245 -6.02 -29.27 18.07
CA GLN A 245 -5.30 -28.10 18.61
C GLN A 245 -3.78 -28.27 18.50
N LEU A 246 -3.27 -29.46 18.84
CA LEU A 246 -1.85 -29.79 18.68
C LEU A 246 -1.42 -29.73 17.20
N TYR A 247 -2.25 -30.25 16.29
CA TYR A 247 -2.01 -30.20 14.85
C TYR A 247 -1.94 -28.77 14.32
N ASP A 248 -2.84 -27.89 14.79
CA ASP A 248 -2.86 -26.47 14.44
C ASP A 248 -1.60 -25.75 14.97
N GLU A 249 -1.20 -26.01 16.21
CA GLU A 249 0.05 -25.47 16.82
C GLU A 249 1.29 -25.86 16.02
N MET A 250 1.46 -27.16 15.74
CA MET A 250 2.57 -27.67 14.93
C MET A 250 2.60 -27.05 13.53
N GLY A 251 1.43 -26.83 12.92
CA GLY A 251 1.31 -26.15 11.63
C GLY A 251 1.87 -24.73 11.68
N LEU A 252 1.52 -23.96 12.71
CA LEU A 252 2.02 -22.59 12.87
C LEU A 252 3.53 -22.54 13.15
N GLU A 253 4.07 -23.50 13.91
CA GLU A 253 5.51 -23.59 14.21
C GLU A 253 6.35 -23.96 12.97
N ALA A 254 5.77 -24.67 12.00
CA ALA A 254 6.43 -25.06 10.76
C ALA A 254 6.65 -23.88 9.78
N ILE A 255 5.94 -22.76 9.99
CA ILE A 255 6.04 -21.56 9.16
C ILE A 255 7.42 -20.92 9.35
N ARG A 256 8.11 -20.67 8.23
CA ARG A 256 9.39 -19.96 8.19
C ARG A 256 9.25 -18.65 7.44
N ASP A 257 9.60 -17.58 8.12
CA ASP A 257 9.77 -16.25 7.51
C ASP A 257 10.85 -16.28 6.43
N ASP A 258 10.82 -15.28 5.55
CA ASP A 258 11.83 -15.04 4.51
C ASP A 258 11.96 -16.16 3.47
N THR A 259 10.94 -17.01 3.37
CA THR A 259 10.86 -18.09 2.39
C THR A 259 9.66 -17.93 1.46
N LEU A 260 9.75 -18.56 0.29
CA LEU A 260 8.66 -18.61 -0.69
C LEU A 260 7.48 -19.45 -0.16
N LEU A 261 6.30 -19.27 -0.77
CA LEU A 261 5.03 -19.89 -0.37
C LEU A 261 4.92 -21.40 -0.66
N SER A 262 5.97 -22.01 -1.21
CA SER A 262 5.94 -23.35 -1.79
C SER A 262 6.47 -24.45 -0.86
N ARG A 263 6.55 -24.18 0.45
CA ARG A 263 7.04 -25.17 1.42
C ARG A 263 5.92 -26.13 1.80
N PRO A 264 6.05 -27.44 1.56
CA PRO A 264 5.02 -28.42 1.92
C PRO A 264 4.67 -28.41 3.41
N ALA A 265 5.65 -28.16 4.28
CA ALA A 265 5.44 -28.11 5.72
C ALA A 265 4.54 -26.94 6.20
N GLU A 266 4.36 -25.89 5.39
CA GLU A 266 3.53 -24.74 5.77
C GLU A 266 2.10 -24.84 5.22
N ILE A 267 1.87 -25.76 4.27
CA ILE A 267 0.61 -25.81 3.51
C ILE A 267 -0.59 -26.18 4.38
N ASP A 268 -0.36 -26.97 5.43
CA ASP A 268 -1.40 -27.40 6.36
C ASP A 268 -1.91 -26.19 7.16
N ALA A 269 -1.01 -25.37 7.71
CA ALA A 269 -1.36 -24.13 8.41
C ALA A 269 -1.99 -23.09 7.48
N TRP A 270 -1.49 -22.98 6.25
CA TRP A 270 -2.07 -22.11 5.22
C TRP A 270 -3.56 -22.40 5.01
N PHE A 271 -3.91 -23.65 4.73
CA PHE A 271 -5.30 -24.04 4.49
C PHE A 271 -6.13 -24.00 5.77
N ARG A 272 -5.57 -24.33 6.92
CA ARG A 272 -6.27 -24.24 8.21
C ARG A 272 -6.73 -22.81 8.52
N LEU A 273 -5.87 -21.82 8.29
CA LEU A 273 -6.23 -20.42 8.51
C LEU A 273 -7.27 -19.91 7.49
N LEU A 274 -7.19 -20.36 6.24
CA LEU A 274 -8.19 -20.03 5.21
C LEU A 274 -9.54 -20.69 5.46
N GLU A 275 -9.55 -21.90 5.99
CA GLU A 275 -10.75 -22.59 6.42
C GLU A 275 -11.48 -21.79 7.51
N ASN A 276 -10.75 -21.33 8.54
CA ASN A 276 -11.32 -20.46 9.57
C ASN A 276 -11.95 -19.18 9.00
N LEU A 277 -11.31 -18.59 7.97
CA LEU A 277 -11.84 -17.41 7.27
C LEU A 277 -13.07 -17.70 6.42
N GLN A 278 -13.19 -18.92 5.88
CA GLN A 278 -14.32 -19.34 5.05
C GLN A 278 -15.56 -19.67 5.89
N ASP A 279 -15.36 -20.35 7.03
CA ASP A 279 -16.44 -20.81 7.91
C ASP A 279 -17.04 -19.65 8.74
N ALA A 280 -16.23 -18.65 9.10
CA ALA A 280 -16.69 -17.52 9.90
C ALA A 280 -17.50 -16.50 9.05
N PRO A 281 -18.66 -16.04 9.53
CA PRO A 281 -19.50 -15.07 8.83
C PRO A 281 -18.77 -13.71 8.70
N ALA A 282 -18.90 -13.08 7.53
CA ALA A 282 -18.04 -11.94 7.16
C ALA A 282 -18.20 -10.71 8.08
N ASP A 283 -19.37 -10.55 8.69
CA ASP A 283 -19.71 -9.49 9.64
C ASP A 283 -19.09 -9.70 11.04
N GLU A 284 -18.77 -10.94 11.41
CA GLU A 284 -18.11 -11.23 12.70
C GLU A 284 -16.68 -10.66 12.74
N PHE A 285 -15.95 -10.74 11.62
CA PHE A 285 -14.61 -10.15 11.54
C PHE A 285 -14.60 -8.62 11.48
N ASP A 286 -15.65 -8.01 10.94
CA ASP A 286 -15.79 -6.55 10.87
C ASP A 286 -16.20 -5.98 12.24
N ALA A 287 -17.00 -6.72 13.02
CA ALA A 287 -17.46 -6.32 14.35
C ALA A 287 -16.48 -6.69 15.49
N ALA A 288 -15.59 -7.66 15.28
CA ALA A 288 -14.61 -8.05 16.27
C ALA A 288 -13.67 -6.90 16.64
N ASP A 289 -13.38 -6.77 17.93
CA ASP A 289 -12.36 -5.86 18.49
C ASP A 289 -10.96 -6.41 18.17
N VAL A 290 -10.62 -6.39 16.87
CA VAL A 290 -9.35 -6.85 16.34
C VAL A 290 -8.35 -5.71 16.42
N GLN A 291 -7.18 -6.02 16.97
CA GLN A 291 -6.09 -5.08 17.09
C GLN A 291 -5.69 -4.52 15.71
N LEU A 292 -5.70 -3.18 15.61
CA LEU A 292 -5.15 -2.46 14.48
C LEU A 292 -3.61 -2.43 14.60
N VAL A 293 -2.93 -2.98 13.59
CA VAL A 293 -1.47 -3.15 13.58
C VAL A 293 -0.83 -2.46 12.37
N GLY A 294 0.39 -1.97 12.57
CA GLY A 294 1.20 -1.36 11.51
C GLY A 294 2.18 -2.32 10.85
N PHE A 295 2.72 -1.92 9.70
CA PHE A 295 3.73 -2.68 8.97
C PHE A 295 4.91 -3.10 9.84
N ARG A 296 5.43 -2.16 10.64
CA ARG A 296 6.61 -2.37 11.48
C ARG A 296 6.41 -3.49 12.49
N GLN A 297 5.24 -3.58 13.11
CA GLN A 297 4.92 -4.63 14.07
C GLN A 297 4.95 -5.99 13.39
N LEU A 298 4.22 -6.14 12.28
CA LEU A 298 4.19 -7.38 11.51
C LEU A 298 5.56 -7.77 10.94
N PHE A 299 6.38 -6.78 10.56
CA PHE A 299 7.68 -7.02 9.95
C PHE A 299 8.78 -7.37 10.97
N LYS A 300 8.79 -6.73 12.14
CA LYS A 300 9.83 -6.91 13.18
C LYS A 300 9.47 -7.93 14.25
N GLN A 301 8.18 -8.22 14.45
CA GLN A 301 7.69 -9.15 15.47
C GLN A 301 6.84 -10.26 14.86
N PRO A 302 7.29 -10.95 13.79
CA PRO A 302 6.46 -11.91 13.08
C PRO A 302 5.98 -13.07 13.98
N GLU A 303 6.80 -13.51 14.94
CA GLU A 303 6.43 -14.59 15.87
C GLU A 303 5.26 -14.23 16.78
N GLU A 304 5.17 -12.97 17.22
CA GLU A 304 4.11 -12.49 18.13
C GLU A 304 2.74 -12.45 17.42
N TYR A 305 2.71 -12.13 16.12
CA TYR A 305 1.47 -11.98 15.36
C TYR A 305 1.10 -13.22 14.54
N ARG A 306 1.99 -14.22 14.41
CA ARG A 306 1.76 -15.40 13.55
C ARG A 306 0.49 -16.14 13.96
N GLY A 307 -0.40 -16.38 12.99
CA GLY A 307 -1.68 -17.03 13.21
C GLY A 307 -2.69 -16.18 13.99
N ARG A 308 -2.35 -14.95 14.39
CA ARG A 308 -3.29 -14.03 15.06
C ARG A 308 -4.09 -13.23 14.05
N LEU A 309 -5.35 -13.00 14.39
CA LEU A 309 -6.22 -12.11 13.64
C LEU A 309 -5.76 -10.67 13.87
N VAL A 310 -5.49 -9.96 12.78
CA VAL A 310 -5.00 -8.58 12.79
C VAL A 310 -5.81 -7.73 11.82
N ARG A 311 -5.86 -6.43 12.10
CA ARG A 311 -6.47 -5.44 11.22
C ARG A 311 -5.40 -4.48 10.71
N VAL A 312 -5.40 -4.20 9.42
CA VAL A 312 -4.48 -3.27 8.77
C VAL A 312 -5.23 -2.33 7.84
N ARG A 313 -4.75 -1.10 7.69
CA ARG A 313 -5.28 -0.10 6.76
C ARG A 313 -4.23 0.27 5.72
N GLY A 314 -4.66 0.60 4.51
CA GLY A 314 -3.74 0.97 3.44
C GLY A 314 -4.42 1.31 2.13
N GLU A 315 -3.61 1.49 1.09
CA GLU A 315 -4.07 1.67 -0.29
C GLU A 315 -3.68 0.45 -1.13
N VAL A 316 -4.65 -0.17 -1.82
CA VAL A 316 -4.36 -1.24 -2.79
C VAL A 316 -3.76 -0.63 -4.05
N LEU A 317 -2.60 -1.12 -4.45
CA LEU A 317 -1.91 -0.75 -5.68
C LEU A 317 -2.27 -1.66 -6.85
N ASP A 318 -2.36 -2.96 -6.60
CA ASP A 318 -2.73 -3.97 -7.60
C ASP A 318 -3.52 -5.11 -6.95
N ALA A 319 -4.36 -5.77 -7.75
CA ALA A 319 -5.14 -6.92 -7.35
C ALA A 319 -5.22 -7.93 -8.51
N TYR A 320 -4.87 -9.19 -8.26
CA TYR A 320 -4.88 -10.22 -9.30
C TYR A 320 -5.21 -11.62 -8.77
N PRO A 321 -5.86 -12.48 -9.58
CA PRO A 321 -6.13 -13.86 -9.20
C PRO A 321 -4.90 -14.75 -9.39
N ILE A 322 -4.74 -15.74 -8.51
CA ILE A 322 -3.78 -16.84 -8.65
C ILE A 322 -4.49 -18.17 -8.40
N GLY A 323 -4.08 -19.24 -9.08
CA GLY A 323 -4.63 -20.57 -8.85
C GLY A 323 -4.19 -21.15 -7.50
N ALA A 324 -5.10 -21.73 -6.75
CA ALA A 324 -4.78 -22.42 -5.51
C ALA A 324 -4.24 -23.85 -5.80
N PRO A 325 -3.29 -24.35 -5.00
CA PRO A 325 -2.95 -25.77 -5.02
C PRO A 325 -4.16 -26.64 -4.71
N ARG A 326 -4.13 -27.91 -5.12
CA ARG A 326 -5.20 -28.87 -4.78
C ARG A 326 -5.40 -28.92 -3.27
N ASN A 327 -6.63 -28.71 -2.83
CA ASN A 327 -7.03 -28.70 -1.43
C ASN A 327 -8.40 -29.37 -1.24
N ASN A 328 -8.75 -29.63 0.02
CA ASN A 328 -10.02 -30.22 0.44
C ASN A 328 -11.09 -29.17 0.79
N LEU A 329 -10.78 -27.87 0.70
CA LEU A 329 -11.67 -26.76 1.01
C LEU A 329 -12.46 -26.25 -0.20
N GLY A 330 -12.16 -26.77 -1.40
CA GLY A 330 -12.76 -26.32 -2.64
C GLY A 330 -12.26 -24.94 -3.10
N ILE A 331 -11.15 -24.46 -2.54
CA ILE A 331 -10.59 -23.16 -2.94
C ILE A 331 -9.88 -23.35 -4.28
N GLU A 332 -10.40 -22.74 -5.33
CA GLU A 332 -9.80 -22.85 -6.67
C GLU A 332 -8.78 -21.76 -6.96
N ARG A 333 -8.97 -20.57 -6.36
CA ARG A 333 -8.16 -19.39 -6.60
C ARG A 333 -8.08 -18.51 -5.37
N TYR A 334 -7.00 -17.75 -5.26
CA TYR A 334 -6.85 -16.63 -4.34
C TYR A 334 -6.83 -15.34 -5.13
N HIS A 335 -7.14 -14.24 -4.45
CA HIS A 335 -6.98 -12.89 -4.95
C HIS A 335 -5.88 -12.21 -4.16
N VAL A 336 -4.74 -11.94 -4.81
CA VAL A 336 -3.61 -11.26 -4.21
C VAL A 336 -3.81 -9.77 -4.36
N PHE A 337 -3.86 -9.06 -3.23
CA PHE A 337 -3.84 -7.61 -3.17
C PHE A 337 -2.47 -7.14 -2.71
N VAL A 338 -1.83 -6.27 -3.50
CA VAL A 338 -0.59 -5.59 -3.15
C VAL A 338 -0.98 -4.25 -2.54
N MET A 339 -0.75 -4.06 -1.25
CA MET A 339 -1.24 -2.91 -0.50
C MET A 339 -0.09 -2.13 0.12
N ILE A 340 -0.13 -0.80 0.07
CA ILE A 340 0.77 0.05 0.86
C ILE A 340 0.10 0.35 2.20
N PRO A 341 0.73 0.02 3.34
CA PRO A 341 0.18 0.28 4.67
C PRO A 341 0.06 1.79 4.94
N ALA A 342 -1.02 2.19 5.62
CA ALA A 342 -1.16 3.54 6.14
C ALA A 342 -0.13 3.79 7.26
N GLY A 343 0.53 4.95 7.24
CA GLY A 343 1.52 5.34 8.26
C GLY A 343 2.81 4.48 8.30
N GLY A 344 3.01 3.61 7.30
CA GLY A 344 4.18 2.73 7.18
C GLY A 344 5.19 3.17 6.11
N PRO A 345 6.29 2.42 5.95
CA PRO A 345 7.20 2.64 4.82
C PRO A 345 6.48 2.42 3.48
N ALA A 346 7.05 2.91 2.39
CA ALA A 346 6.56 2.67 1.02
C ALA A 346 6.76 1.21 0.53
N SER A 347 6.79 0.26 1.46
CA SER A 347 6.95 -1.17 1.21
C SER A 347 5.59 -1.88 1.27
N PRO A 348 5.34 -2.84 0.38
CA PRO A 348 4.03 -3.47 0.29
C PRO A 348 3.76 -4.46 1.43
N LEU A 349 2.48 -4.60 1.76
CA LEU A 349 1.87 -5.75 2.39
C LEU A 349 1.26 -6.63 1.29
N MET A 350 1.41 -7.95 1.45
CA MET A 350 0.75 -8.91 0.57
C MET A 350 -0.49 -9.45 1.28
N VAL A 351 -1.64 -9.37 0.62
CA VAL A 351 -2.89 -9.90 1.16
C VAL A 351 -3.41 -10.97 0.22
N TYR A 352 -3.56 -12.19 0.70
CA TYR A 352 -4.19 -13.28 -0.05
C TYR A 352 -5.62 -13.42 0.45
N ALA A 353 -6.57 -13.03 -0.38
CA ALA A 353 -7.98 -13.08 -0.07
C ALA A 353 -8.70 -14.21 -0.80
N LEU A 354 -9.76 -14.74 -0.19
CA LEU A 354 -10.66 -15.72 -0.82
C LEU A 354 -11.63 -15.07 -1.82
N GLU A 355 -12.05 -13.84 -1.54
CA GLU A 355 -13.08 -13.11 -2.28
C GLU A 355 -12.58 -11.71 -2.66
N VAL A 356 -13.19 -11.13 -3.71
CA VAL A 356 -12.99 -9.73 -4.10
C VAL A 356 -14.24 -8.94 -3.71
N PRO A 357 -14.10 -7.71 -3.16
CA PRO A 357 -15.25 -6.87 -2.87
C PRO A 357 -16.06 -6.59 -4.13
N GLU A 358 -17.39 -6.54 -4.00
CA GLU A 358 -18.28 -6.29 -5.13
C GLU A 358 -17.93 -4.93 -5.78
N ASN A 359 -17.81 -4.89 -7.10
CA ASN A 359 -17.43 -3.71 -7.89
C ASN A 359 -15.99 -3.19 -7.67
N PHE A 360 -15.12 -3.93 -6.97
CA PHE A 360 -13.73 -3.53 -6.82
C PHE A 360 -13.06 -3.41 -8.20
N PRO A 361 -12.29 -2.34 -8.47
CA PRO A 361 -11.65 -2.13 -9.76
C PRO A 361 -10.48 -3.12 -9.96
N VAL A 362 -10.78 -4.34 -10.38
CA VAL A 362 -9.76 -5.33 -10.75
C VAL A 362 -9.31 -5.07 -12.18
N PRO A 363 -8.04 -4.69 -12.42
CA PRO A 363 -7.53 -4.52 -13.78
C PRO A 363 -7.64 -5.87 -14.52
N ALA A 364 -8.01 -5.86 -15.80
CA ALA A 364 -7.96 -7.07 -16.63
C ALA A 364 -6.54 -7.65 -16.59
N HIS A 365 -6.33 -8.74 -15.85
CA HIS A 365 -5.00 -9.27 -15.58
C HIS A 365 -4.53 -10.20 -16.70
N THR A 366 -3.31 -9.98 -17.20
CA THR A 366 -2.65 -10.74 -18.30
C THR A 366 -1.30 -11.33 -17.87
N GLY A 367 -1.08 -11.53 -16.57
CA GLY A 367 -0.02 -12.42 -16.07
C GLY A 367 1.34 -11.79 -15.79
N ALA A 368 1.43 -10.47 -15.63
CA ALA A 368 2.59 -9.83 -15.03
C ALA A 368 2.18 -8.47 -14.46
N LEU A 369 2.61 -8.16 -13.25
CA LEU A 369 2.79 -6.78 -12.81
C LEU A 369 3.61 -6.10 -13.94
N ARG A 370 3.04 -5.13 -14.64
CA ARG A 370 3.74 -4.38 -15.69
C ARG A 370 3.84 -2.94 -15.19
N PRO A 371 5.01 -2.28 -15.32
CA PRO A 371 5.18 -0.88 -14.91
C PRO A 371 4.28 0.11 -15.67
N GLU A 372 3.58 -0.35 -16.71
CA GLU A 372 2.71 0.46 -17.58
C GLU A 372 1.22 0.39 -17.22
N LYS A 373 0.82 -0.35 -16.18
CA LYS A 373 -0.59 -0.43 -15.76
C LYS A 373 -0.96 0.68 -14.77
N PRO A 374 -2.16 1.30 -14.90
CA PRO A 374 -2.65 2.24 -13.91
C PRO A 374 -2.82 1.54 -12.56
N LEU A 375 -2.23 2.12 -11.52
CA LEU A 375 -2.38 1.67 -10.14
C LEU A 375 -3.79 1.99 -9.65
N ILE A 376 -4.37 1.08 -8.87
CA ILE A 376 -5.75 1.19 -8.36
C ILE A 376 -5.88 2.35 -7.36
N ARG A 377 -4.98 2.40 -6.37
CA ARG A 377 -4.94 3.42 -5.29
C ARG A 377 -6.28 3.60 -4.56
N GLU A 378 -6.91 2.48 -4.25
CA GLU A 378 -8.15 2.46 -3.46
C GLU A 378 -7.84 2.23 -1.98
N PRO A 379 -8.37 3.06 -1.06
CA PRO A 379 -8.21 2.85 0.37
C PRO A 379 -9.01 1.63 0.80
N VAL A 380 -8.37 0.73 1.55
CA VAL A 380 -9.01 -0.47 2.09
C VAL A 380 -8.60 -0.70 3.54
N GLU A 381 -9.46 -1.40 4.25
CA GLU A 381 -9.15 -2.02 5.53
C GLU A 381 -9.17 -3.54 5.34
N VAL A 382 -8.22 -4.26 5.92
CA VAL A 382 -8.14 -5.72 5.82
C VAL A 382 -8.07 -6.29 7.21
N THR A 383 -9.03 -7.17 7.51
CA THR A 383 -8.99 -8.04 8.70
C THR A 383 -8.64 -9.45 8.25
N GLY A 384 -7.62 -10.04 8.86
CA GLY A 384 -7.14 -11.36 8.46
C GLY A 384 -6.06 -11.92 9.39
N TYR A 385 -5.68 -13.17 9.17
CA TYR A 385 -4.60 -13.80 9.93
C TYR A 385 -3.25 -13.35 9.39
N PHE A 386 -2.37 -12.83 10.25
CA PHE A 386 -0.98 -12.65 9.85
C PHE A 386 -0.31 -14.02 9.72
N TYR A 387 0.26 -14.29 8.54
CA TYR A 387 0.83 -15.59 8.24
C TYR A 387 2.33 -15.60 8.49
N LYS A 388 3.08 -14.76 7.77
CA LYS A 388 4.55 -14.69 7.87
C LYS A 388 5.12 -13.47 7.18
N ARG A 389 6.43 -13.26 7.32
CA ARG A 389 7.20 -12.40 6.42
C ARG A 389 7.54 -13.20 5.15
N TYR A 390 6.86 -12.90 4.06
CA TYR A 390 6.89 -13.64 2.81
C TYR A 390 7.94 -13.08 1.85
N ALA A 391 8.81 -13.96 1.33
CA ALA A 391 9.72 -13.59 0.27
C ALA A 391 9.00 -13.62 -1.08
N TYR A 392 9.17 -12.58 -1.89
CA TYR A 392 8.61 -12.49 -3.24
C TYR A 392 9.65 -11.96 -4.23
N GLN A 393 9.48 -12.31 -5.50
CA GLN A 393 10.31 -11.76 -6.57
C GLN A 393 9.74 -10.43 -7.01
N GLY A 394 10.57 -9.39 -6.90
CA GLY A 394 10.26 -8.07 -7.43
C GLY A 394 10.33 -8.06 -8.96
N HIS A 395 10.10 -6.87 -9.52
CA HIS A 395 10.33 -6.66 -10.94
C HIS A 395 11.79 -6.91 -11.31
N PRO A 396 12.05 -7.53 -12.47
CA PRO A 396 13.39 -7.52 -13.02
C PRO A 396 13.83 -6.06 -13.21
N ASP A 397 15.04 -5.74 -12.78
CA ASP A 397 15.67 -4.46 -13.04
C ASP A 397 15.95 -4.26 -14.54
N ALA A 398 16.54 -3.11 -14.90
CA ALA A 398 16.92 -2.81 -16.28
C ALA A 398 17.91 -3.84 -16.88
N GLN A 399 18.57 -4.62 -16.03
CA GLN A 399 19.54 -5.66 -16.37
C GLN A 399 18.91 -7.06 -16.37
N GLY A 400 17.60 -7.18 -16.11
CA GLY A 400 16.87 -8.45 -16.08
C GLY A 400 17.03 -9.26 -14.79
N VAL A 401 17.70 -8.70 -13.77
CA VAL A 401 17.92 -9.35 -12.48
C VAL A 401 16.68 -9.18 -11.62
N LYS A 402 16.10 -10.29 -11.16
CA LYS A 402 14.98 -10.27 -10.22
C LYS A 402 15.51 -10.23 -8.79
N GLU A 403 15.30 -9.10 -8.14
CA GLU A 403 15.58 -8.98 -6.71
C GLU A 403 14.53 -9.71 -5.88
N THR A 404 14.96 -10.26 -4.75
CA THR A 404 14.07 -10.91 -3.77
C THR A 404 13.81 -9.93 -2.64
N TRP A 405 12.54 -9.67 -2.42
CA TRP A 405 12.02 -8.74 -1.44
C TRP A 405 11.24 -9.51 -0.38
N VAL A 406 11.06 -8.91 0.79
CA VAL A 406 10.24 -9.46 1.86
C VAL A 406 9.12 -8.51 2.23
N ALA A 407 7.92 -9.06 2.41
CA ALA A 407 6.73 -8.32 2.81
C ALA A 407 5.92 -9.13 3.84
N PRO A 408 5.30 -8.48 4.83
CA PRO A 408 4.32 -9.15 5.68
C PRO A 408 3.15 -9.67 4.83
N LEU A 409 2.72 -10.90 5.10
CA LEU A 409 1.66 -11.60 4.38
C LEU A 409 0.48 -11.86 5.30
N ILE A 410 -0.72 -11.44 4.85
CA ILE A 410 -1.98 -11.60 5.57
C ILE A 410 -2.93 -12.48 4.74
N LEU A 411 -3.60 -13.42 5.40
CA LEU A 411 -4.68 -14.22 4.83
C LEU A 411 -5.99 -13.58 5.24
N ALA A 412 -6.84 -13.26 4.28
CA ALA A 412 -8.11 -12.59 4.54
C ALA A 412 -9.25 -13.30 3.81
N ARG A 413 -10.48 -13.07 4.27
CA ARG A 413 -11.65 -13.47 3.48
C ARG A 413 -11.84 -12.52 2.31
N ARG A 414 -12.00 -11.23 2.61
CA ARG A 414 -12.14 -10.12 1.66
C ARG A 414 -11.61 -8.83 2.30
N PRO A 415 -11.02 -7.90 1.53
CA PRO A 415 -10.83 -6.53 1.99
C PRO A 415 -12.16 -5.82 2.25
N ASN A 416 -12.22 -4.99 3.28
CA ASN A 416 -13.30 -4.03 3.47
C ASN A 416 -12.99 -2.78 2.64
N TRP A 417 -13.75 -2.60 1.56
CA TRP A 417 -13.61 -1.50 0.62
C TRP A 417 -14.95 -0.77 0.48
N THR A 418 -14.90 0.55 0.57
CA THR A 418 -16.02 1.42 0.20
C THR A 418 -15.59 2.20 -1.03
N PRO A 419 -16.33 2.14 -2.15
CA PRO A 419 -16.01 2.91 -3.33
C PRO A 419 -15.86 4.38 -2.97
N LYS A 420 -14.76 5.00 -3.41
CA LYS A 420 -14.66 6.45 -3.32
C LYS A 420 -15.84 7.01 -4.10
N ALA A 421 -16.71 7.76 -3.43
CA ALA A 421 -17.77 8.47 -4.11
C ALA A 421 -17.12 9.26 -5.24
N ASP A 422 -17.64 9.11 -6.47
CA ASP A 422 -17.23 9.96 -7.57
C ASP A 422 -17.45 11.40 -7.09
N ASP A 423 -16.36 12.06 -6.68
CA ASP A 423 -16.26 13.50 -6.59
C ASP A 423 -16.33 14.00 -8.03
N THR A 424 -17.52 13.84 -8.62
CA THR A 424 -17.97 14.60 -9.76
C THR A 424 -17.96 16.02 -9.23
N PHE A 425 -16.79 16.65 -9.38
CA PHE A 425 -16.58 18.04 -9.11
C PHE A 425 -17.67 18.77 -9.88
N GLN A 426 -18.76 19.13 -9.20
CA GLN A 426 -19.78 19.97 -9.77
C GLN A 426 -19.10 21.32 -9.93
N LEU A 427 -18.55 21.53 -11.13
CA LEU A 427 -18.00 22.82 -11.55
C LEU A 427 -19.03 23.87 -11.11
N PRO A 428 -18.63 24.88 -10.32
CA PRO A 428 -19.53 25.95 -9.92
C PRO A 428 -20.28 26.44 -11.15
N ASP A 429 -21.61 26.56 -11.05
CA ASP A 429 -22.46 26.92 -12.19
C ASP A 429 -21.78 28.03 -12.98
N TRP A 430 -21.41 27.76 -14.24
CA TRP A 430 -20.59 28.66 -15.07
C TRP A 430 -21.16 30.08 -15.14
N ARG A 431 -22.45 30.22 -14.83
CA ARG A 431 -23.15 31.48 -14.60
C ARG A 431 -22.48 32.35 -13.54
N LEU A 432 -21.99 31.81 -12.42
CA LEU A 432 -21.25 32.55 -11.40
C LEU A 432 -19.92 33.09 -11.95
N PHE A 433 -19.23 32.29 -12.77
CA PHE A 433 -18.01 32.72 -13.45
C PHE A 433 -18.31 33.82 -14.47
N ALA A 434 -19.37 33.65 -15.27
CA ALA A 434 -19.84 34.67 -16.21
C ALA A 434 -20.26 35.97 -15.49
N LEU A 435 -20.91 35.87 -14.32
CA LEU A 435 -21.31 37.00 -13.51
C LEU A 435 -20.10 37.74 -12.92
N ALA A 436 -19.08 37.00 -12.47
CA ALA A 436 -17.82 37.57 -11.99
C ALA A 436 -17.06 38.31 -13.11
N VAL A 437 -17.00 37.72 -14.30
CA VAL A 437 -16.38 38.34 -15.49
C VAL A 437 -17.16 39.59 -15.92
N LEU A 438 -18.50 39.52 -15.96
CA LEU A 438 -19.36 40.67 -16.25
C LEU A 438 -19.21 41.77 -15.20
N GLY A 439 -19.14 41.40 -13.92
CA GLY A 439 -18.92 42.33 -12.81
C GLY A 439 -17.58 43.04 -12.93
N ALA A 440 -16.49 42.30 -13.20
CA ALA A 440 -15.16 42.87 -13.42
C ALA A 440 -15.12 43.79 -14.65
N ALA A 441 -15.79 43.40 -15.76
CA ALA A 441 -15.89 44.22 -16.96
C ALA A 441 -16.67 45.52 -16.70
N ALA A 442 -17.81 45.44 -16.01
CA ALA A 442 -18.61 46.61 -15.64
C ALA A 442 -17.83 47.57 -14.72
N LEU A 443 -17.07 47.02 -13.77
CA LEU A 443 -16.23 47.80 -12.86
C LEU A 443 -15.09 48.49 -13.61
N GLY A 444 -14.43 47.78 -14.54
CA GLY A 444 -13.41 48.35 -15.42
C GLY A 444 -13.95 49.50 -16.30
N VAL A 445 -15.15 49.32 -16.89
CA VAL A 445 -15.83 50.37 -17.65
C VAL A 445 -16.19 51.57 -16.76
N GLY A 446 -16.70 51.32 -15.55
CA GLY A 446 -17.03 52.37 -14.58
C GLY A 446 -15.81 53.21 -14.20
N VAL A 447 -14.68 52.57 -13.92
CA VAL A 447 -13.40 53.25 -13.64
C VAL A 447 -12.94 54.06 -14.86
N ALA A 448 -13.01 53.50 -16.06
CA ALA A 448 -12.61 54.20 -17.28
C ALA A 448 -13.47 55.47 -17.53
N VAL A 449 -14.79 55.38 -17.34
CA VAL A 449 -15.71 56.52 -17.46
C VAL A 449 -15.44 57.58 -16.40
N TRP A 450 -15.17 57.17 -15.15
CA TRP A 450 -14.86 58.10 -14.06
C TRP A 450 -13.57 58.87 -14.31
N VAL A 451 -12.50 58.19 -14.75
CA VAL A 451 -11.23 58.82 -15.14
C VAL A 451 -11.43 59.78 -16.33
N PHE A 452 -12.24 59.41 -17.31
CA PHE A 452 -12.51 60.26 -18.48
C PHE A 452 -13.28 61.54 -18.10
N ARG A 453 -14.21 61.44 -17.14
CA ARG A 453 -14.96 62.61 -16.63
C ARG A 453 -14.09 63.53 -15.76
N GLN A 454 -13.13 62.99 -15.01
CA GLN A 454 -12.18 63.81 -14.25
C GLN A 454 -11.11 64.46 -15.12
N GLY A 455 -10.76 63.86 -16.28
CA GLY A 455 -9.75 64.41 -17.20
C GLY A 455 -10.23 65.56 -18.09
N SER A 456 -11.47 66.02 -17.97
CA SER A 456 -12.08 67.03 -18.85
C SER A 456 -12.26 68.38 -18.17
N THR A 457 -11.19 68.95 -17.61
CA THR A 457 -11.08 70.41 -17.41
C THR A 457 -10.31 71.00 -18.59
N PRO A 458 -10.95 71.76 -19.49
CA PRO A 458 -10.25 72.51 -20.52
C PRO A 458 -9.65 73.76 -19.87
N GLY A 459 -8.43 73.63 -19.34
CA GLY A 459 -7.57 74.78 -19.09
C GLY A 459 -7.06 75.31 -20.43
N VAL A 460 -7.76 76.30 -20.98
CA VAL A 460 -7.23 77.16 -22.04
C VAL A 460 -6.23 78.09 -21.37
N GLU A 461 -4.94 77.73 -21.41
CA GLU A 461 -3.85 78.64 -21.05
C GLU A 461 -3.35 79.35 -22.31
N ASP A 462 -3.51 80.67 -22.30
CA ASP A 462 -2.99 81.62 -23.28
C ASP A 462 -1.48 81.46 -23.44
N TYR A 463 -1.04 81.17 -24.67
CA TYR A 463 0.36 81.32 -25.07
C TYR A 463 0.68 82.82 -25.20
N SER A 464 1.42 83.36 -24.24
CA SER A 464 2.11 84.65 -24.37
C SER A 464 3.62 84.40 -24.54
N PRO A 465 4.27 84.83 -25.64
CA PRO A 465 5.68 84.60 -25.87
C PRO A 465 6.48 85.79 -25.32
N ALA A 466 7.18 85.61 -24.20
CA ALA A 466 8.21 86.56 -23.77
C ALA A 466 9.31 85.89 -22.94
N ALA A 467 10.48 85.80 -23.57
CA ALA A 467 11.78 86.13 -22.99
C ALA A 467 12.19 85.50 -21.64
N ARG A 468 13.10 84.53 -21.68
CA ARG A 468 14.54 84.78 -21.44
C ARG A 468 15.31 83.47 -21.44
N VAL A 469 16.19 83.36 -22.41
CA VAL A 469 17.43 82.60 -22.31
C VAL A 469 18.20 83.13 -21.10
N ARG A 470 18.43 82.28 -20.10
CA ARG A 470 19.54 82.43 -19.15
C ARG A 470 20.22 81.07 -19.07
N GLY A 471 21.35 80.99 -19.77
CA GLY A 471 22.28 79.88 -19.68
C GLY A 471 23.00 79.94 -18.35
N SER A 472 22.67 79.01 -17.47
CA SER A 472 23.48 78.58 -16.32
C SER A 472 22.71 77.47 -15.60
N ASP A 473 22.72 76.26 -16.18
CA ASP A 473 22.54 74.99 -15.45
C ASP A 473 22.73 73.78 -16.40
N LEU A 474 23.78 73.84 -17.21
CA LEU A 474 24.26 72.73 -18.06
C LEU A 474 25.59 72.15 -17.52
N LYS A 475 25.85 72.32 -16.22
CA LYS A 475 27.08 71.86 -15.55
C LYS A 475 26.87 70.75 -14.51
N SER A 476 25.70 70.12 -14.45
CA SER A 476 25.40 69.03 -13.49
C SER A 476 24.95 67.72 -14.13
N LEU A 477 25.34 67.43 -15.38
CA LEU A 477 25.10 66.16 -16.06
C LEU A 477 26.41 65.48 -16.53
N GLY A 478 27.52 65.74 -15.82
CA GLY A 478 28.85 65.23 -16.17
C GLY A 478 29.24 63.89 -15.54
N ASP A 479 28.55 63.41 -14.49
CA ASP A 479 29.01 62.25 -13.71
C ASP A 479 27.93 61.17 -13.56
N ALA A 480 27.50 60.59 -14.68
CA ALA A 480 26.80 59.31 -14.68
C ALA A 480 27.68 58.27 -15.39
N PRO A 481 28.07 57.15 -14.73
CA PRO A 481 28.93 56.15 -15.35
C PRO A 481 28.20 55.52 -16.54
N ILE A 482 28.79 55.68 -17.72
CA ILE A 482 28.36 55.04 -18.96
C ILE A 482 28.61 53.55 -18.80
N ALA A 483 27.56 52.74 -19.01
CA ALA A 483 27.64 51.28 -19.02
C ALA A 483 28.73 50.80 -20.01
N PRO A 484 29.44 49.70 -19.71
CA PRO A 484 30.49 49.19 -20.59
C PRO A 484 29.95 48.91 -21.98
N SER A 485 30.76 49.22 -22.99
CA SER A 485 30.39 49.00 -24.38
C SER A 485 30.26 47.50 -24.66
N THR A 486 29.37 47.12 -25.58
CA THR A 486 29.08 45.72 -25.95
C THR A 486 30.30 44.89 -26.36
N VAL A 487 31.43 45.53 -26.70
CA VAL A 487 32.69 44.86 -27.03
C VAL A 487 33.42 44.37 -25.77
N GLU A 488 33.28 45.08 -24.64
CA GLU A 488 33.94 44.77 -23.37
C GLU A 488 33.26 43.57 -22.68
N SER A 489 31.92 43.53 -22.72
CA SER A 489 31.14 42.39 -22.20
C SER A 489 31.36 41.10 -23.02
N LEU A 490 31.71 41.21 -24.31
CA LEU A 490 32.01 40.05 -25.16
C LEU A 490 33.41 39.49 -24.90
N ASN A 491 34.38 40.34 -24.53
CA ASN A 491 35.73 39.89 -24.13
C ASN A 491 35.74 39.24 -22.73
N GLU A 492 34.92 39.73 -21.78
CA GLU A 492 34.80 39.08 -20.47
C GLU A 492 34.16 37.68 -20.58
N LEU A 493 33.19 37.50 -21.47
CA LEU A 493 32.59 36.19 -21.74
C LEU A 493 33.58 35.21 -22.39
N SER A 494 34.47 35.67 -23.29
CA SER A 494 35.45 34.78 -23.92
C SER A 494 36.58 34.36 -22.96
N GLN A 495 36.94 35.20 -21.99
CA GLN A 495 37.94 34.86 -20.97
C GLN A 495 37.38 33.93 -19.89
N SER A 496 36.09 34.05 -19.55
CA SER A 496 35.46 33.13 -18.58
C SER A 496 35.31 31.69 -19.11
N GLN A 497 35.39 31.50 -20.43
CA GLN A 497 35.25 30.18 -21.06
C GLN A 497 36.59 29.44 -21.23
N SER A 498 37.74 30.11 -21.08
CA SER A 498 39.07 29.49 -21.22
C SER A 498 39.64 28.91 -19.91
N ASP A 499 39.07 29.27 -18.76
CA ASP A 499 39.62 28.90 -17.44
C ASP A 499 38.95 27.66 -16.81
N GLY A 500 38.10 26.96 -17.57
CA GLY A 500 37.28 25.84 -17.08
C GLY A 500 37.77 24.42 -17.38
N GLU A 501 38.96 24.23 -17.95
CA GLU A 501 39.42 22.90 -18.39
C GLU A 501 40.72 22.49 -17.68
N SER A 502 40.57 21.89 -16.50
CA SER A 502 41.64 21.13 -15.84
C SER A 502 41.46 19.63 -16.11
N PRO A 503 42.49 18.92 -16.59
CA PRO A 503 42.43 17.47 -16.78
C PRO A 503 42.52 16.71 -15.43
N PRO A 504 41.97 15.46 -15.36
CA PRO A 504 42.00 14.66 -14.14
C PRO A 504 43.42 14.12 -13.86
N PRO A 505 43.76 13.81 -12.58
CA PRO A 505 45.07 13.28 -12.24
C PRO A 505 45.21 11.81 -12.66
N GLU A 506 46.35 11.50 -13.28
CA GLU A 506 46.80 10.16 -13.64
C GLU A 506 47.10 9.31 -12.39
N GLU A 507 46.56 8.09 -12.37
CA GLU A 507 46.99 7.01 -11.49
C GLU A 507 48.32 6.43 -11.97
N HIS A 508 49.24 6.19 -11.03
CA HIS A 508 50.43 5.37 -11.24
C HIS A 508 50.45 4.18 -10.24
N PRO A 509 51.06 3.05 -10.65
CA PRO A 509 50.82 1.70 -10.14
C PRO A 509 51.37 1.36 -8.76
#